data_AF-A0A1C3ZX70-F1
#
_entry.id   AF-A0A1C3ZX70-F1
#
_cell.length_a   1.000
_cell.length_b   1.000
_cell.length_c   1.000
_cell.angle_alpha   90.00
_cell.angle_beta   90.00
_cell.angle_gamma   90.00
#
_symmetry.space_group_name_H-M   'P 1'
#
loop_
_entity.id
_entity.type
_entity.pdbx_description
1 polymer ?
#
loop_
_entity_poly.entity_id
_entity_poly.type
_entity_poly.pdbx_seq_one_letter_code
_entity_poly.pdbx_strand_id
1 'polypeptide(L)'
;MRFVTHDAAYQQQLQTGNTLLKKTTINGQLIDAWFAEQDDKPLVEIKNGIQLQHTSNGIFGSIAVALTEPVAATTRTVYQRLLTTLALYPDYTLLRCWNYVPNITQVYQQFNAGRYQAFQEYYGDALSQHPAPAASAVGTQGPLLKIEFLAVQQPLAFIENKDQVPAYQYSAYYGKLPPYFSRGSIFINKGQRLLLSSGTASIVGETSVHAGDIYEQLARSILNLRILAGQFNLKKYNIHYGFALEDIVLLRVYYKQENDRPFLERYLPKVMAPGCQLTFQQADICREELLVELEAVFVKKGETEQGRLPKYYFTEGRIKTESFEIHVAEHCNLRCRDCCNISPFNAKHFMSISEVEAVCDFIKTNLRPDVFKIAGGEPTLHPELDKILQTIQQAKTGCAVRVITNGLLLHRMSDLFWENVDQLTISHYISAPMKPQFLEEVKAKAKKYEVVLNIKYVEQFNEIFVNEKITDVQRIQNIYDDCWMRHRCLIVRHGYFYKCTRSAYMNETLSLKGIASSIDYTVEDGIAVNDPNFKEKALAYLNETKPLFSCQYCLGVSGNLRENIQLKKADIAVGG
;
A
#
# COMPACT_ATOMS: atom_id res chain seq x y z
N MET A 1 10.82 15.24 -4.65
CA MET A 1 9.69 15.98 -5.25
C MET A 1 8.60 16.17 -4.19
N ARG A 2 7.97 17.35 -4.16
CA ARG A 2 6.89 17.68 -3.21
C ARG A 2 5.56 17.78 -3.94
N PHE A 3 4.50 17.35 -3.28
CA PHE A 3 3.14 17.32 -3.82
C PHE A 3 2.22 18.04 -2.87
N VAL A 4 1.36 18.91 -3.39
CA VAL A 4 0.38 19.63 -2.61
C VAL A 4 -0.99 19.57 -3.28
N THR A 5 -2.03 19.52 -2.47
CA THR A 5 -3.42 19.29 -2.88
C THR A 5 -4.38 20.37 -2.39
N HIS A 6 -3.87 21.34 -1.62
CA HIS A 6 -4.64 22.42 -1.02
C HIS A 6 -3.95 23.76 -1.27
N ASP A 7 -4.74 24.83 -1.45
CA ASP A 7 -4.25 26.15 -1.84
C ASP A 7 -3.26 26.75 -0.84
N ALA A 8 -3.51 26.60 0.47
CA ALA A 8 -2.60 27.10 1.50
C ALA A 8 -1.20 26.47 1.40
N ALA A 9 -1.14 25.15 1.22
CA ALA A 9 0.12 24.42 1.03
C ALA A 9 0.79 24.80 -0.30
N TYR A 10 0.01 25.03 -1.36
CA TYR A 10 0.51 25.52 -2.64
C TYR A 10 1.17 26.91 -2.52
N GLN A 11 0.51 27.86 -1.86
CA GLN A 11 1.09 29.18 -1.61
C GLN A 11 2.35 29.10 -0.74
N GLN A 12 2.35 28.23 0.27
CA GLN A 12 3.53 27.98 1.09
C GLN A 12 4.71 27.45 0.26
N GLN A 13 4.49 26.50 -0.66
CA GLN A 13 5.58 26.00 -1.51
C GLN A 13 6.17 27.09 -2.40
N LEU A 14 5.33 27.96 -2.98
CA LEU A 14 5.79 29.11 -3.76
C LEU A 14 6.64 30.07 -2.91
N GLN A 15 6.23 30.33 -1.66
CA GLN A 15 6.98 31.19 -0.73
C GLN A 15 8.33 30.58 -0.32
N THR A 16 8.42 29.25 -0.23
CA THR A 16 9.69 28.55 0.08
C THR A 16 10.69 28.52 -1.08
N GLY A 17 10.38 29.12 -2.23
CA GLY A 17 11.24 29.14 -3.41
C GLY A 17 11.18 27.88 -4.27
N ASN A 18 10.40 26.87 -3.90
CA ASN A 18 10.30 25.62 -4.66
C ASN A 18 9.75 25.87 -6.07
N THR A 19 10.33 25.18 -7.06
CA THR A 19 9.96 25.33 -8.47
C THR A 19 8.72 24.52 -8.79
N LEU A 20 7.68 25.17 -9.32
CA LEU A 20 6.44 24.53 -9.77
C LEU A 20 6.66 23.77 -11.09
N LEU A 21 6.53 22.44 -11.05
CA LEU A 21 6.71 21.56 -12.21
C LEU A 21 5.42 21.36 -12.99
N LYS A 22 4.35 21.07 -12.25
CA LYS A 22 3.03 20.74 -12.78
C LYS A 22 1.98 21.33 -11.85
N LYS A 23 0.92 21.90 -12.42
CA LYS A 23 -0.28 22.32 -11.69
C LYS A 23 -1.50 21.77 -12.41
N THR A 24 -2.36 21.09 -11.66
CA THR A 24 -3.65 20.60 -12.12
C THR A 24 -4.74 21.43 -11.47
N THR A 25 -5.61 22.04 -12.27
CA THR A 25 -6.78 22.79 -11.80
C THR A 25 -8.02 22.38 -12.56
N ILE A 26 -9.17 22.33 -11.89
CA ILE A 26 -10.48 22.10 -12.51
C ILE A 26 -11.40 23.26 -12.08
N ASN A 27 -12.02 23.94 -13.03
CA ASN A 27 -12.90 25.09 -12.77
C ASN A 27 -12.27 26.15 -11.84
N GLY A 28 -10.96 26.39 -11.99
CA GLY A 28 -10.20 27.33 -11.16
C GLY A 28 -9.76 26.81 -9.79
N GLN A 29 -10.23 25.64 -9.36
CA GLN A 29 -9.82 25.01 -8.09
C GLN A 29 -8.57 24.14 -8.30
N LEU A 30 -7.62 24.22 -7.36
CA LEU A 30 -6.45 23.35 -7.33
C LEU A 30 -6.86 21.90 -7.05
N ILE A 31 -6.41 20.98 -7.91
CA ILE A 31 -6.47 19.54 -7.64
C ILE A 31 -5.15 19.11 -7.01
N ASP A 32 -4.04 19.45 -7.66
CA ASP A 32 -2.71 19.32 -7.09
C ASP A 32 -1.66 20.13 -7.85
N ALA A 33 -0.51 20.25 -7.21
CA ALA A 33 0.70 20.77 -7.80
C ALA A 33 1.92 19.95 -7.37
N TRP A 34 2.86 19.81 -8.29
CA TRP A 34 4.12 19.12 -8.11
C TRP A 34 5.24 20.14 -8.10
N PHE A 35 6.10 20.05 -7.10
CA PHE A 35 7.21 20.96 -6.89
C PHE A 35 8.53 20.20 -6.84
N ALA A 36 9.59 20.81 -7.37
CA ALA A 36 10.96 20.45 -7.06
C ALA A 36 11.54 21.47 -6.08
N GLU A 37 12.52 21.03 -5.29
CA GLU A 37 13.38 21.97 -4.58
C GLU A 37 14.15 22.81 -5.60
N GLN A 38 14.38 24.07 -5.27
CA GLN A 38 15.09 24.99 -6.14
C GLN A 38 16.57 24.62 -6.17
N ASP A 39 17.08 24.25 -7.35
CA ASP A 39 18.52 24.37 -7.64
C ASP A 39 18.77 25.75 -8.28
N ASP A 40 20.05 26.15 -8.37
CA ASP A 40 20.46 27.53 -8.70
C ASP A 40 19.85 28.14 -9.97
N LYS A 41 19.24 27.37 -10.89
CA LYS A 41 18.37 27.89 -11.97
C LYS A 41 17.37 26.83 -12.45
N PRO A 42 16.06 27.13 -12.56
CA PRO A 42 15.21 26.39 -13.50
C PRO A 42 15.53 26.85 -14.92
N LEU A 43 16.29 26.05 -15.67
CA LEU A 43 16.47 26.26 -17.10
C LEU A 43 15.18 25.81 -17.81
N VAL A 44 14.16 26.67 -17.82
CA VAL A 44 12.99 26.42 -18.68
C VAL A 44 13.46 26.53 -20.12
N GLU A 45 13.44 25.41 -20.83
CA GLU A 45 13.92 25.32 -22.21
C GLU A 45 12.79 24.84 -23.11
N ILE A 46 12.71 25.36 -24.34
CA ILE A 46 11.76 24.87 -25.33
C ILE A 46 12.55 24.19 -26.44
N LYS A 47 12.38 22.87 -26.61
CA LYS A 47 12.97 22.09 -27.70
C LYS A 47 11.90 21.32 -28.44
N ASN A 48 11.89 21.41 -29.77
CA ASN A 48 10.89 20.76 -30.63
C ASN A 48 9.43 21.03 -30.21
N GLY A 49 9.15 22.21 -29.66
CA GLY A 49 7.82 22.59 -29.14
C GLY A 49 7.47 21.96 -27.78
N ILE A 50 8.43 21.38 -27.07
CA ILE A 50 8.27 20.80 -25.74
C ILE A 50 8.89 21.74 -24.73
N GLN A 51 8.11 22.14 -23.72
CA GLN A 51 8.62 22.85 -22.57
C GLN A 51 9.29 21.85 -21.63
N LEU A 52 10.57 22.06 -21.35
CA LEU A 52 11.39 21.27 -20.44
C LEU A 52 11.71 22.08 -19.20
N GLN A 53 11.67 21.42 -18.05
CA GLN A 53 12.13 21.95 -16.77
C GLN A 53 13.14 20.98 -16.17
N HIS A 54 14.36 21.46 -15.98
CA HIS A 54 15.44 20.70 -15.35
C HIS A 54 15.41 20.89 -13.84
N THR A 55 15.54 19.81 -13.09
CA THR A 55 15.51 19.80 -11.62
C THR A 55 16.50 18.76 -11.08
N SER A 56 16.88 18.87 -9.81
CA SER A 56 17.61 17.79 -9.10
C SER A 56 16.92 16.42 -9.12
N ASN A 57 15.62 16.36 -9.43
CA ASN A 57 14.86 15.10 -9.42
C ASN A 57 14.68 14.50 -10.82
N GLY A 58 15.09 15.19 -11.89
CA GLY A 58 14.83 14.78 -13.26
C GLY A 58 14.47 15.93 -14.21
N ILE A 59 14.17 15.56 -15.45
CA ILE A 59 13.61 16.44 -16.48
C ILE A 59 12.10 16.24 -16.50
N PHE A 60 11.35 17.31 -16.23
CA PHE A 60 9.91 17.36 -16.46
C PHE A 60 9.64 18.00 -17.82
N GLY A 61 8.81 17.37 -18.65
CA GLY A 61 8.46 17.88 -19.96
C GLY A 61 6.97 17.96 -20.20
N SER A 62 6.54 18.94 -20.98
CA SER A 62 5.13 19.14 -21.34
C SER A 62 5.00 19.59 -22.79
N ILE A 63 4.03 19.00 -23.49
CA ILE A 63 3.60 19.41 -24.82
C ILE A 63 2.08 19.33 -24.90
N ALA A 64 1.47 20.32 -25.54
CA ALA A 64 0.04 20.34 -25.84
C ALA A 64 -0.15 20.74 -27.30
N VAL A 65 -0.88 19.93 -28.06
CA VAL A 65 -1.19 20.20 -29.47
C VAL A 65 -2.65 19.90 -29.74
N ALA A 66 -3.25 20.55 -30.75
CA ALA A 66 -4.58 20.17 -31.21
C ALA A 66 -4.59 18.72 -31.70
N LEU A 67 -5.54 17.93 -31.22
CA LEU A 67 -5.72 16.56 -31.68
C LEU A 67 -6.48 16.58 -33.01
N THR A 68 -5.76 16.34 -34.11
CA THR A 68 -6.31 16.30 -35.46
C THR A 68 -6.40 14.88 -35.99
N GLU A 69 -7.36 14.63 -36.89
CA GLU A 69 -7.45 13.37 -37.61
C GLU A 69 -6.41 13.28 -38.75
N PRO A 70 -5.81 12.09 -39.00
CA PRO A 70 -5.95 10.86 -38.23
C PRO A 70 -5.28 10.95 -36.86
N VAL A 71 -5.99 10.60 -35.78
CA VAL A 71 -5.48 10.68 -34.39
C VAL A 71 -4.15 9.95 -34.21
N ALA A 72 -3.98 8.80 -34.87
CA ALA A 72 -2.75 8.03 -34.82
C ALA A 72 -1.54 8.82 -35.38
N ALA A 73 -1.72 9.57 -36.47
CA ALA A 73 -0.65 10.35 -37.08
C ALA A 73 -0.22 11.51 -36.16
N THR A 74 -1.19 12.25 -35.61
CA THR A 74 -0.93 13.32 -34.64
C THR A 74 -0.20 12.79 -33.42
N THR A 75 -0.70 11.70 -32.83
CA THR A 75 -0.09 11.08 -31.63
C THR A 75 1.34 10.61 -31.92
N ARG A 76 1.56 9.96 -33.07
CA ARG A 76 2.89 9.52 -33.50
C ARG A 76 3.87 10.68 -33.56
N THR A 77 3.51 11.77 -34.25
CA THR A 77 4.37 12.95 -34.38
C THR A 77 4.71 13.58 -33.02
N VAL A 78 3.76 13.66 -32.09
CA VAL A 78 4.02 14.22 -30.77
C VAL A 78 4.97 13.34 -29.96
N TYR A 79 4.77 12.01 -29.98
CA TYR A 79 5.67 11.08 -29.28
C TYR A 79 7.07 11.02 -29.92
N GLN A 80 7.18 11.10 -31.25
CA GLN A 80 8.48 11.22 -31.92
C GLN A 80 9.21 12.49 -31.47
N ARG A 81 8.53 13.64 -31.39
CA ARG A 81 9.12 14.88 -30.85
C ARG A 81 9.60 14.68 -29.41
N LEU A 82 8.81 14.01 -28.58
CA LEU A 82 9.18 13.70 -27.19
C LEU A 82 10.46 12.86 -27.13
N LEU A 83 10.50 11.74 -27.85
CA LEU A 83 11.63 10.81 -27.84
C LEU A 83 12.90 11.47 -28.40
N THR A 84 12.80 12.17 -29.54
CA THR A 84 13.93 12.90 -30.13
C THR A 84 14.41 14.06 -29.26
N THR A 85 13.51 14.77 -28.56
CA THR A 85 13.92 15.79 -27.58
C THR A 85 14.64 15.17 -26.40
N LEU A 86 14.14 14.06 -25.87
CA LEU A 86 14.79 13.39 -24.73
C LEU A 86 16.14 12.78 -25.12
N ALA A 87 16.32 12.36 -26.38
CA ALA A 87 17.60 11.87 -26.91
C ALA A 87 18.75 12.88 -26.77
N LEU A 88 18.44 14.18 -26.61
CA LEU A 88 19.43 15.23 -26.34
C LEU A 88 20.00 15.17 -24.92
N TYR A 89 19.44 14.31 -24.05
CA TYR A 89 19.83 14.12 -22.66
C TYR A 89 20.06 12.62 -22.40
N PRO A 90 21.14 12.03 -22.94
CA PRO A 90 21.35 10.58 -22.96
C PRO A 90 21.46 9.93 -21.58
N ASP A 91 21.80 10.70 -20.54
CA ASP A 91 21.87 10.23 -19.15
C ASP A 91 20.48 10.08 -18.50
N TYR A 92 19.41 10.51 -19.18
CA TYR A 92 18.04 10.47 -18.65
C TYR A 92 17.21 9.40 -19.35
N THR A 93 16.51 8.60 -18.54
CA THR A 93 15.56 7.59 -19.02
C THR A 93 14.14 8.08 -18.80
N LEU A 94 13.27 7.93 -19.81
CA LEU A 94 11.85 8.23 -19.71
C LEU A 94 11.18 7.31 -18.67
N LEU A 95 10.77 7.88 -17.54
CA LEU A 95 10.24 7.11 -16.42
C LEU A 95 8.72 7.00 -16.47
N ARG A 96 8.04 8.13 -16.71
CA ARG A 96 6.59 8.27 -16.54
C ARG A 96 6.00 9.23 -17.58
N CYS A 97 4.85 8.88 -18.14
CA CYS A 97 4.05 9.74 -19.03
C CYS A 97 2.61 9.90 -18.54
N TRP A 98 2.07 11.11 -18.58
CA TRP A 98 0.65 11.41 -18.38
C TRP A 98 0.05 11.90 -19.69
N ASN A 99 -1.02 11.26 -20.15
CA ASN A 99 -1.69 11.59 -21.40
C ASN A 99 -3.12 12.07 -21.09
N TYR A 100 -3.45 13.24 -21.60
CA TYR A 100 -4.79 13.81 -21.51
C TYR A 100 -5.33 13.90 -22.93
N VAL A 101 -6.27 13.00 -23.25
CA VAL A 101 -6.69 12.69 -24.63
C VAL A 101 -8.13 13.16 -24.84
N PRO A 102 -8.39 14.12 -25.75
CA PRO A 102 -9.75 14.49 -26.12
C PRO A 102 -10.56 13.29 -26.62
N ASN A 103 -11.83 13.18 -26.20
CA ASN A 103 -12.76 12.10 -26.62
C ASN A 103 -12.16 10.69 -26.49
N ILE A 104 -11.42 10.44 -25.39
CA ILE A 104 -10.57 9.25 -25.24
C ILE A 104 -11.30 7.93 -25.56
N THR A 105 -12.56 7.75 -25.14
CA THR A 105 -13.30 6.49 -25.34
C THR A 105 -13.51 6.15 -26.82
N GLN A 106 -13.53 7.14 -27.70
CA GLN A 106 -13.70 6.98 -29.15
C GLN A 106 -12.36 6.81 -29.88
N VAL A 107 -11.30 7.42 -29.37
CA VAL A 107 -10.01 7.55 -30.08
C VAL A 107 -8.86 6.77 -29.44
N TYR A 108 -9.08 6.10 -28.30
CA TYR A 108 -8.03 5.47 -27.50
C TYR A 108 -7.17 4.48 -28.30
N GLN A 109 -7.80 3.67 -29.17
CA GLN A 109 -7.08 2.72 -30.01
C GLN A 109 -6.17 3.41 -31.04
N GLN A 110 -6.64 4.51 -31.64
CA GLN A 110 -5.83 5.29 -32.58
C GLN A 110 -4.68 6.00 -31.86
N PHE A 111 -4.94 6.56 -30.67
CA PHE A 111 -3.91 7.13 -29.82
C PHE A 111 -2.83 6.09 -29.47
N ASN A 112 -3.23 4.88 -29.04
CA ASN A 112 -2.29 3.80 -28.76
C ASN A 112 -1.49 3.39 -29.98
N ALA A 113 -2.13 3.29 -31.15
CA ALA A 113 -1.45 2.96 -32.40
C ALA A 113 -0.37 3.99 -32.75
N GLY A 114 -0.69 5.28 -32.68
CA GLY A 114 0.29 6.35 -32.93
C GLY A 114 1.45 6.35 -31.92
N ARG A 115 1.14 6.13 -30.64
CA ARG A 115 2.16 5.99 -29.59
C ARG A 115 3.07 4.81 -29.84
N TYR A 116 2.50 3.62 -30.08
CA TYR A 116 3.27 2.41 -30.35
C TYR A 116 4.18 2.58 -31.57
N GLN A 117 3.65 3.15 -32.66
CA GLN A 117 4.43 3.46 -33.86
C GLN A 117 5.60 4.39 -33.58
N ALA A 118 5.41 5.45 -32.79
CA ALA A 118 6.52 6.35 -32.45
C ALA A 118 7.64 5.65 -31.68
N PHE A 119 7.30 4.79 -30.71
CA PHE A 119 8.28 3.99 -29.98
C PHE A 119 8.96 2.96 -30.90
N GLN A 120 8.20 2.27 -31.74
CA GLN A 120 8.72 1.28 -32.69
C GLN A 120 9.65 1.89 -33.74
N GLU A 121 9.32 3.07 -34.27
CA GLU A 121 10.17 3.79 -35.22
C GLU A 121 11.45 4.32 -34.56
N TYR A 122 11.37 4.77 -33.30
CA TYR A 122 12.51 5.30 -32.56
C TYR A 122 13.50 4.21 -32.12
N TYR A 123 13.00 3.11 -31.55
CA TYR A 123 13.85 2.02 -31.03
C TYR A 123 14.12 0.92 -32.07
N GLY A 124 13.36 0.85 -33.15
CA GLY A 124 13.50 -0.21 -34.16
C GLY A 124 13.40 -1.60 -33.56
N ASP A 125 14.28 -2.50 -34.00
CA ASP A 125 14.35 -3.89 -33.51
C ASP A 125 14.71 -3.98 -32.01
N ALA A 126 15.26 -2.91 -31.42
CA ALA A 126 15.59 -2.86 -30.01
C ALA A 126 14.38 -2.55 -29.11
N LEU A 127 13.18 -2.30 -29.65
CA LEU A 127 12.00 -1.93 -28.85
C LEU A 127 11.75 -2.90 -27.68
N SER A 128 11.87 -4.22 -27.91
CA SER A 128 11.67 -5.23 -26.88
C SER A 128 12.72 -5.23 -25.77
N GLN A 129 13.86 -4.57 -25.99
CA GLN A 129 14.96 -4.42 -25.02
C GLN A 129 14.82 -3.11 -24.21
N HIS A 130 13.97 -2.18 -24.65
CA HIS A 130 13.73 -0.92 -23.99
C HIS A 130 12.47 -0.97 -23.12
N PRO A 131 12.57 -0.76 -21.80
CA PRO A 131 11.41 -0.81 -20.95
C PRO A 131 10.43 0.33 -21.29
N ALA A 132 9.15 0.01 -21.39
CA ALA A 132 8.12 1.01 -21.58
C ALA A 132 7.97 1.87 -20.31
N PRO A 133 7.79 3.20 -20.42
CA PRO A 133 7.57 4.04 -19.25
C PRO A 133 6.25 3.68 -18.57
N ALA A 134 6.13 3.99 -17.27
CA ALA A 134 4.81 3.97 -16.63
C ALA A 134 3.91 5.03 -17.31
N ALA A 135 2.64 4.73 -17.59
CA ALA A 135 1.76 5.65 -18.31
C ALA A 135 0.31 5.65 -17.81
N SER A 136 -0.33 6.81 -17.92
CA SER A 136 -1.78 6.94 -17.77
C SER A 136 -2.35 7.65 -18.97
N ALA A 137 -3.62 7.39 -19.26
CA ALA A 137 -4.35 8.07 -20.31
C ALA A 137 -5.79 8.27 -19.87
N VAL A 138 -6.17 9.53 -19.67
CA VAL A 138 -7.53 9.93 -19.29
C VAL A 138 -8.08 10.96 -20.25
N GLY A 139 -9.40 11.09 -20.25
CA GLY A 139 -10.11 12.11 -21.01
C GLY A 139 -9.75 13.52 -20.56
N THR A 140 -9.81 14.47 -21.49
CA THR A 140 -9.73 15.89 -21.16
C THR A 140 -10.78 16.68 -21.92
N GLN A 141 -11.19 17.80 -21.32
CA GLN A 141 -12.03 18.78 -21.98
C GLN A 141 -11.21 19.59 -22.98
N GLY A 142 -11.83 19.98 -24.09
CA GLY A 142 -11.21 20.75 -25.16
C GLY A 142 -10.43 19.90 -26.18
N PRO A 143 -9.87 20.54 -27.23
CA PRO A 143 -9.34 19.84 -28.39
C PRO A 143 -7.86 19.44 -28.26
N LEU A 144 -7.21 19.75 -27.13
CA LEU A 144 -5.76 19.58 -27.01
C LEU A 144 -5.39 18.20 -26.47
N LEU A 145 -4.61 17.45 -27.25
CA LEU A 145 -3.82 16.34 -26.73
C LEU A 145 -2.67 16.92 -25.92
N LYS A 146 -2.68 16.69 -24.61
CA LYS A 146 -1.58 17.09 -23.71
C LYS A 146 -0.82 15.85 -23.24
N ILE A 147 0.51 15.92 -23.34
CA ILE A 147 1.41 14.89 -22.85
C ILE A 147 2.41 15.55 -21.90
N GLU A 148 2.45 15.05 -20.68
CA GLU A 148 3.47 15.40 -19.68
C GLU A 148 4.35 14.19 -19.43
N PHE A 149 5.63 14.40 -19.13
CA PHE A 149 6.53 13.30 -18.78
C PHE A 149 7.56 13.68 -17.73
N LEU A 150 8.07 12.65 -17.06
CA LEU A 150 9.22 12.71 -16.17
C LEU A 150 10.29 11.75 -16.68
N ALA A 151 11.51 12.26 -16.84
CA ALA A 151 12.71 11.47 -17.12
C ALA A 151 13.72 11.62 -15.99
N VAL A 152 14.40 10.54 -15.61
CA VAL A 152 15.31 10.49 -14.46
C VAL A 152 16.60 9.77 -14.81
N GLN A 153 17.69 10.05 -14.08
CA GLN A 153 19.00 9.42 -14.33
C GLN A 153 19.11 8.01 -13.74
N GLN A 154 18.40 7.72 -12.65
CA GLN A 154 18.53 6.46 -11.90
C GLN A 154 17.18 5.73 -11.76
N PRO A 155 16.58 5.25 -12.87
CA PRO A 155 15.49 4.29 -12.76
C PRO A 155 16.02 2.98 -12.16
N LEU A 156 15.27 2.39 -11.23
CA LEU A 156 15.60 1.08 -10.65
C LEU A 156 14.91 -0.06 -11.41
N ALA A 157 13.64 0.10 -11.74
CA ALA A 157 12.87 -0.93 -12.45
C ALA A 157 11.61 -0.38 -13.10
N PHE A 158 11.19 -1.02 -14.19
CA PHE A 158 9.86 -0.89 -14.77
C PHE A 158 9.13 -2.22 -14.52
N ILE A 159 7.96 -2.14 -13.90
CA ILE A 159 7.32 -3.31 -13.29
C ILE A 159 5.94 -3.58 -13.88
N GLU A 160 5.62 -4.87 -13.98
CA GLU A 160 4.34 -5.42 -14.42
C GLU A 160 3.58 -6.02 -13.23
N ASN A 161 2.27 -6.04 -13.32
CA ASN A 161 1.39 -6.66 -12.34
C ASN A 161 1.14 -8.13 -12.74
N LYS A 162 1.42 -9.08 -11.85
CA LYS A 162 1.26 -10.53 -12.13
C LYS A 162 -0.17 -10.94 -12.53
N ASP A 163 -1.20 -10.20 -12.13
CA ASP A 163 -2.60 -10.51 -12.44
C ASP A 163 -3.10 -9.75 -13.68
N GLN A 164 -2.22 -9.03 -14.39
CA GLN A 164 -2.54 -8.29 -15.60
C GLN A 164 -1.58 -8.68 -16.72
N VAL A 165 -2.10 -8.84 -17.93
CA VAL A 165 -1.27 -8.98 -19.12
C VAL A 165 -0.49 -7.66 -19.29
N PRO A 166 0.82 -7.68 -19.59
CA PRO A 166 1.55 -6.45 -19.92
C PRO A 166 0.84 -5.69 -21.04
N ALA A 167 0.73 -4.37 -20.92
CA ALA A 167 -0.15 -3.60 -21.82
C ALA A 167 0.26 -3.72 -23.30
N TYR A 168 1.57 -3.82 -23.57
CA TYR A 168 2.17 -4.03 -24.89
C TYR A 168 2.01 -5.46 -25.43
N GLN A 169 1.36 -6.35 -24.69
CA GLN A 169 1.02 -7.72 -25.08
C GLN A 169 -0.51 -7.94 -25.15
N TYR A 170 -1.32 -6.87 -25.05
CA TYR A 170 -2.76 -6.97 -25.21
C TYR A 170 -3.13 -7.55 -26.59
N SER A 171 -4.20 -8.33 -26.60
CA SER A 171 -4.76 -8.92 -27.81
C SER A 171 -5.32 -7.85 -28.75
N ALA A 172 -5.48 -8.22 -30.03
CA ALA A 172 -6.03 -7.35 -31.06
C ALA A 172 -7.48 -6.90 -30.77
N TYR A 173 -8.16 -7.54 -29.80
CA TYR A 173 -9.46 -7.10 -29.31
C TYR A 173 -9.44 -5.65 -28.80
N TYR A 174 -8.32 -5.22 -28.21
CA TYR A 174 -8.16 -3.84 -27.68
C TYR A 174 -7.50 -2.86 -28.66
N GLY A 175 -7.40 -3.24 -29.94
CA GLY A 175 -6.81 -2.43 -31.00
C GLY A 175 -5.73 -3.20 -31.77
N LYS A 176 -5.54 -2.86 -33.05
CA LYS A 176 -4.53 -3.52 -33.92
C LYS A 176 -3.11 -3.41 -33.39
N LEU A 177 -2.79 -2.29 -32.74
CA LEU A 177 -1.53 -2.08 -32.04
C LEU A 177 -1.83 -1.86 -30.55
N PRO A 178 -1.08 -2.52 -29.65
CA PRO A 178 -1.37 -2.49 -28.24
C PRO A 178 -0.93 -1.14 -27.62
N PRO A 179 -1.46 -0.78 -26.44
CA PRO A 179 -0.87 0.28 -25.62
C PRO A 179 0.60 -0.03 -25.27
N TYR A 180 1.47 0.99 -25.18
CA TYR A 180 2.87 0.80 -24.82
C TYR A 180 3.20 1.50 -23.49
N PHE A 181 3.11 0.76 -22.37
CA PHE A 181 3.47 1.23 -21.03
C PHE A 181 3.66 0.07 -20.04
N SER A 182 4.45 0.31 -18.99
CA SER A 182 4.59 -0.61 -17.85
C SER A 182 3.59 -0.29 -16.74
N ARG A 183 3.26 -1.22 -15.84
CA ARG A 183 2.29 -0.96 -14.74
C ARG A 183 2.80 -0.05 -13.64
N GLY A 184 4.10 0.08 -13.49
CA GLY A 184 4.71 1.05 -12.60
C GLY A 184 6.20 1.21 -12.85
N SER A 185 6.79 2.20 -12.22
CA SER A 185 8.23 2.49 -12.32
C SER A 185 8.79 2.81 -10.94
N ILE A 186 9.93 2.20 -10.61
CA ILE A 186 10.66 2.41 -9.37
C ILE A 186 11.92 3.21 -9.68
N PHE A 187 12.22 4.22 -8.87
CA PHE A 187 13.43 5.05 -9.02
C PHE A 187 13.89 5.58 -7.66
N ILE A 188 15.12 6.13 -7.63
CA ILE A 188 15.65 6.81 -6.45
C ILE A 188 15.47 8.32 -6.62
N ASN A 189 14.82 8.95 -5.63
CA ASN A 189 14.70 10.40 -5.51
C ASN A 189 15.35 10.83 -4.18
N LYS A 190 16.49 11.50 -4.23
CA LYS A 190 17.22 12.00 -3.04
C LYS A 190 17.40 10.94 -1.95
N GLY A 191 17.84 9.74 -2.35
CA GLY A 191 18.07 8.61 -1.44
C GLY A 191 16.80 7.84 -1.02
N GLN A 192 15.61 8.30 -1.40
CA GLN A 192 14.36 7.56 -1.19
C GLN A 192 14.00 6.73 -2.41
N ARG A 193 13.48 5.54 -2.17
CA ARG A 193 12.93 4.66 -3.19
C ARG A 193 11.45 4.97 -3.35
N LEU A 194 11.07 5.37 -4.56
CA LEU A 194 9.70 5.69 -4.92
C LEU A 194 9.18 4.67 -5.94
N LEU A 195 7.90 4.34 -5.85
CA LEU A 195 7.16 3.63 -6.90
C LEU A 195 6.06 4.56 -7.41
N LEU A 196 6.08 4.86 -8.72
CA LEU A 196 4.99 5.52 -9.42
C LEU A 196 4.15 4.45 -10.12
N SER A 197 2.87 4.33 -9.76
CA SER A 197 1.96 3.48 -10.51
C SER A 197 1.54 4.16 -11.81
N SER A 198 1.28 3.35 -12.83
CA SER A 198 0.48 3.73 -13.98
C SER A 198 -0.99 3.87 -13.59
N GLY A 199 -1.81 4.35 -14.54
CA GLY A 199 -3.26 4.32 -14.43
C GLY A 199 -3.73 2.91 -14.14
N THR A 200 -4.31 2.71 -12.95
CA THR A 200 -4.69 1.40 -12.43
C THR A 200 -6.20 1.34 -12.28
N ALA A 201 -6.85 0.62 -13.20
CA ALA A 201 -8.29 0.42 -13.24
C ALA A 201 -8.69 -1.04 -12.92
N SER A 202 -9.99 -1.31 -12.97
CA SER A 202 -10.61 -2.62 -12.70
C SER A 202 -10.38 -3.62 -13.83
N ILE A 203 -9.15 -4.12 -13.94
CA ILE A 203 -8.71 -5.04 -15.00
C ILE A 203 -8.05 -6.28 -14.40
N VAL A 204 -8.42 -7.47 -14.90
CA VAL A 204 -7.75 -8.76 -14.64
C VAL A 204 -7.35 -9.38 -15.99
N GLY A 205 -6.10 -9.80 -16.11
CA GLY A 205 -5.50 -10.07 -17.42
C GLY A 205 -5.48 -8.79 -18.24
N GLU A 206 -6.22 -8.79 -19.35
CA GLU A 206 -6.49 -7.61 -20.17
C GLU A 206 -7.96 -7.16 -20.10
N THR A 207 -8.82 -7.90 -19.38
CA THR A 207 -10.28 -7.76 -19.36
C THR A 207 -10.76 -6.82 -18.26
N SER A 208 -11.66 -5.90 -18.61
CA SER A 208 -12.36 -5.07 -17.64
C SER A 208 -13.35 -5.93 -16.84
N VAL A 209 -13.36 -5.77 -15.51
CA VAL A 209 -14.25 -6.54 -14.62
C VAL A 209 -15.12 -5.61 -13.79
N HIS A 210 -16.30 -6.10 -13.39
CA HIS A 210 -17.28 -5.36 -12.60
C HIS A 210 -17.87 -4.12 -13.29
N ALA A 211 -18.21 -4.25 -14.58
CA ALA A 211 -18.87 -3.19 -15.34
C ALA A 211 -20.14 -2.68 -14.62
N GLY A 212 -20.28 -1.36 -14.51
CA GLY A 212 -21.43 -0.72 -13.86
C GLY A 212 -21.41 -0.69 -12.33
N ASP A 213 -20.36 -1.21 -11.68
CA ASP A 213 -20.28 -1.27 -10.21
C ASP A 213 -19.04 -0.54 -9.68
N ILE A 214 -19.21 0.72 -9.27
CA ILE A 214 -18.11 1.56 -8.78
C ILE A 214 -17.39 0.96 -7.57
N TYR A 215 -18.12 0.31 -6.65
CA TYR A 215 -17.55 -0.27 -5.44
C TYR A 215 -16.59 -1.41 -5.81
N GLU A 216 -17.07 -2.34 -6.64
CA GLU A 216 -16.28 -3.50 -7.06
C GLU A 216 -15.11 -3.10 -7.97
N GLN A 217 -15.30 -2.11 -8.85
CA GLN A 217 -14.21 -1.59 -9.65
C GLN A 217 -13.12 -0.92 -8.80
N LEU A 218 -13.52 -0.11 -7.81
CA LEU A 218 -12.57 0.51 -6.89
C LEU A 218 -11.81 -0.54 -6.08
N ALA A 219 -12.52 -1.54 -5.53
CA ALA A 219 -11.93 -2.63 -4.78
C ALA A 219 -10.90 -3.41 -5.62
N ARG A 220 -11.23 -3.70 -6.89
CA ARG A 220 -10.30 -4.33 -7.83
C ARG A 220 -9.08 -3.44 -8.13
N SER A 221 -9.28 -2.15 -8.39
CA SER A 221 -8.18 -1.20 -8.65
C SER A 221 -7.21 -1.11 -7.46
N ILE A 222 -7.73 -1.08 -6.24
CA ILE A 222 -6.93 -1.10 -5.00
C ILE A 222 -6.16 -2.43 -4.86
N LEU A 223 -6.80 -3.56 -5.17
CA LEU A 223 -6.13 -4.87 -5.17
C LEU A 223 -5.00 -4.93 -6.20
N ASN A 224 -5.22 -4.39 -7.40
CA ASN A 224 -4.19 -4.29 -8.44
C ASN A 224 -2.98 -3.46 -7.95
N LEU A 225 -3.20 -2.34 -7.25
CA LEU A 225 -2.13 -1.57 -6.61
C LEU A 225 -1.38 -2.38 -5.53
N ARG A 226 -2.09 -3.13 -4.67
CA ARG A 226 -1.47 -4.02 -3.67
C ARG A 226 -0.55 -5.05 -4.32
N ILE A 227 -1.02 -5.67 -5.40
CA ILE A 227 -0.28 -6.73 -6.09
C ILE A 227 0.97 -6.14 -6.78
N LEU A 228 0.80 -5.04 -7.50
CA LEU A 228 1.89 -4.34 -8.19
C LEU A 228 3.05 -4.03 -7.23
N ALA A 229 2.72 -3.46 -6.07
CA ALA A 229 3.65 -2.99 -5.05
C ALA A 229 4.21 -4.10 -4.14
N GLY A 230 3.59 -5.28 -4.13
CA GLY A 230 3.90 -6.37 -3.21
C GLY A 230 5.29 -6.99 -3.44
N GLN A 231 6.00 -7.32 -2.36
CA GLN A 231 7.35 -7.91 -2.41
C GLN A 231 7.43 -9.14 -3.33
N PHE A 232 6.43 -10.02 -3.32
CA PHE A 232 6.37 -11.18 -4.22
C PHE A 232 6.41 -10.80 -5.70
N ASN A 233 5.70 -9.73 -6.08
CA ASN A 233 5.74 -9.22 -7.45
C ASN A 233 7.08 -8.56 -7.77
N LEU A 234 7.73 -7.91 -6.80
CA LEU A 234 8.99 -7.20 -7.00
C LEU A 234 10.22 -8.12 -7.05
N LYS A 235 10.18 -9.31 -6.43
CA LYS A 235 11.28 -10.28 -6.45
C LYS A 235 11.75 -10.66 -7.86
N LYS A 236 10.85 -10.72 -8.86
CA LYS A 236 11.21 -11.03 -10.26
C LYS A 236 12.11 -9.95 -10.92
N TYR A 237 12.20 -8.78 -10.31
CA TYR A 237 13.08 -7.68 -10.72
C TYR A 237 14.33 -7.55 -9.83
N ASN A 238 14.68 -8.60 -9.08
CA ASN A 238 15.77 -8.58 -8.08
C ASN A 238 15.58 -7.51 -6.98
N ILE A 239 14.33 -7.18 -6.66
CA ILE A 239 13.97 -6.26 -5.59
C ILE A 239 13.43 -7.05 -4.40
N HIS A 240 14.16 -7.02 -3.29
CA HIS A 240 13.89 -7.85 -2.11
C HIS A 240 13.02 -7.17 -1.03
N TYR A 241 12.44 -6.01 -1.34
CA TYR A 241 11.48 -5.30 -0.49
C TYR A 241 10.13 -5.13 -1.20
N GLY A 242 9.11 -4.65 -0.49
CA GLY A 242 7.81 -4.27 -1.06
C GLY A 242 7.35 -2.90 -0.57
N PHE A 243 6.32 -2.37 -1.21
CA PHE A 243 5.54 -1.24 -0.72
C PHE A 243 4.15 -1.74 -0.32
N ALA A 244 3.62 -1.23 0.78
CA ALA A 244 2.25 -1.48 1.20
C ALA A 244 1.32 -0.36 0.73
N LEU A 245 -0.01 -0.53 0.77
CA LEU A 245 -0.92 0.59 0.50
C LEU A 245 -0.72 1.73 1.50
N GLU A 246 -0.33 1.42 2.73
CA GLU A 246 -0.03 2.43 3.75
C GLU A 246 1.22 3.26 3.42
N ASP A 247 1.96 2.91 2.36
CA ASP A 247 3.13 3.64 1.87
C ASP A 247 2.78 4.59 0.72
N ILE A 248 1.50 4.63 0.31
CA ILE A 248 0.99 5.61 -0.66
C ILE A 248 0.93 6.98 0.04
N VAL A 249 1.66 7.94 -0.52
CA VAL A 249 1.70 9.34 -0.04
C VAL A 249 0.78 10.26 -0.86
N LEU A 250 0.49 9.86 -2.10
CA LEU A 250 -0.45 10.55 -3.00
C LEU A 250 -1.23 9.50 -3.79
N LEU A 251 -2.55 9.58 -3.75
CA LEU A 251 -3.46 8.81 -4.60
C LEU A 251 -4.33 9.79 -5.39
N ARG A 252 -4.14 9.83 -6.70
CA ARG A 252 -5.03 10.53 -7.63
C ARG A 252 -6.11 9.57 -8.12
N VAL A 253 -7.34 10.01 -8.02
CA VAL A 253 -8.55 9.26 -8.34
C VAL A 253 -9.23 9.94 -9.52
N TYR A 254 -9.16 9.30 -10.68
CA TYR A 254 -9.96 9.68 -11.82
C TYR A 254 -11.30 8.95 -11.74
N TYR A 255 -12.41 9.68 -11.83
CA TYR A 255 -13.75 9.12 -11.80
C TYR A 255 -14.57 9.62 -12.98
N LYS A 256 -15.40 8.74 -13.56
CA LYS A 256 -16.16 9.06 -14.77
C LYS A 256 -17.44 9.83 -14.45
N GLN A 257 -18.22 9.37 -13.47
CA GLN A 257 -19.55 9.90 -13.18
C GLN A 257 -19.55 10.74 -11.91
N GLU A 258 -20.14 11.94 -11.94
CA GLU A 258 -20.20 12.82 -10.76
C GLU A 258 -20.98 12.18 -9.60
N ASN A 259 -21.95 11.31 -9.90
CA ASN A 259 -22.74 10.60 -8.88
C ASN A 259 -21.90 9.62 -8.04
N ASP A 260 -20.74 9.18 -8.53
CA ASP A 260 -19.82 8.29 -7.80
C ASP A 260 -18.96 9.04 -6.79
N ARG A 261 -18.76 10.36 -6.99
CA ARG A 261 -17.85 11.17 -6.20
C ARG A 261 -18.14 11.13 -4.69
N PRO A 262 -19.39 11.31 -4.20
CA PRO A 262 -19.66 11.28 -2.76
C PRO A 262 -19.31 9.94 -2.10
N PHE A 263 -19.44 8.83 -2.84
CA PHE A 263 -18.99 7.52 -2.37
C PHE A 263 -17.47 7.46 -2.29
N LEU A 264 -16.76 7.89 -3.34
CA LEU A 264 -15.30 7.86 -3.39
C LEU A 264 -14.66 8.71 -2.28
N GLU A 265 -15.16 9.93 -2.07
CA GLU A 265 -14.68 10.87 -1.04
C GLU A 265 -14.93 10.34 0.39
N ARG A 266 -16.01 9.59 0.61
CA ARG A 266 -16.31 8.96 1.92
C ARG A 266 -15.54 7.65 2.13
N TYR A 267 -15.36 6.85 1.09
CA TYR A 267 -14.83 5.49 1.21
C TYR A 267 -13.29 5.45 1.22
N LEU A 268 -12.62 6.20 0.34
CA LEU A 268 -11.16 6.14 0.23
C LEU A 268 -10.38 6.56 1.49
N PRO A 269 -10.83 7.55 2.29
CA PRO A 269 -10.20 7.83 3.58
C PRO A 269 -10.20 6.64 4.55
N LYS A 270 -11.18 5.74 4.45
CA LYS A 270 -11.21 4.49 5.24
C LYS A 270 -10.18 3.48 4.75
N VAL A 271 -9.74 3.56 3.49
CA VAL A 271 -8.78 2.62 2.88
C VAL A 271 -7.34 3.09 3.06
N MET A 272 -7.09 4.38 2.89
CA MET A 272 -5.74 4.96 2.87
C MET A 272 -5.22 5.30 4.26
N ALA A 273 -3.90 5.42 4.39
CA ALA A 273 -3.29 5.95 5.61
C ALA A 273 -3.68 7.43 5.79
N PRO A 274 -3.88 7.93 7.02
CA PRO A 274 -4.30 9.31 7.27
C PRO A 274 -3.37 10.39 6.68
N GLY A 275 -2.10 10.07 6.42
CA GLY A 275 -1.14 10.98 5.78
C GLY A 275 -1.18 10.99 4.25
N CYS A 276 -1.93 10.07 3.62
CA CYS A 276 -2.06 9.99 2.17
C CYS A 276 -2.86 11.19 1.65
N GLN A 277 -2.30 11.92 0.70
CA GLN A 277 -3.01 12.96 -0.02
C GLN A 277 -3.94 12.32 -1.05
N LEU A 278 -5.24 12.58 -0.96
CA LEU A 278 -6.24 12.13 -1.92
C LEU A 278 -6.59 13.28 -2.87
N THR A 279 -6.56 13.04 -4.18
CA THR A 279 -7.08 14.00 -5.16
C THR A 279 -8.11 13.36 -6.07
N PHE A 280 -9.14 14.11 -6.43
CA PHE A 280 -10.27 13.64 -7.20
C PHE A 280 -10.39 14.48 -8.47
N GLN A 281 -10.40 13.83 -9.63
CA GLN A 281 -10.54 14.49 -10.93
C GLN A 281 -11.59 13.76 -11.76
N GLN A 282 -12.64 14.46 -12.14
CA GLN A 282 -13.59 13.91 -13.11
C GLN A 282 -12.93 13.82 -14.49
N ALA A 283 -12.97 12.64 -15.11
CA ALA A 283 -12.46 12.41 -16.45
C ALA A 283 -13.04 11.13 -17.05
N ASP A 284 -13.18 11.10 -18.38
CA ASP A 284 -13.41 9.84 -19.08
C ASP A 284 -12.22 8.90 -18.90
N ILE A 285 -12.49 7.61 -18.78
CA ILE A 285 -11.47 6.58 -18.64
C ILE A 285 -11.35 5.85 -19.97
N CYS A 286 -10.16 5.34 -20.27
CA CYS A 286 -9.79 4.78 -21.57
C CYS A 286 -10.73 3.70 -22.16
N ARG A 287 -11.60 3.08 -21.34
CA ARG A 287 -12.65 2.16 -21.78
C ARG A 287 -14.01 2.63 -21.25
N GLU A 288 -15.06 2.38 -22.03
CA GLU A 288 -16.40 2.88 -21.75
C GLU A 288 -16.98 2.31 -20.44
N GLU A 289 -16.71 1.04 -20.15
CA GLU A 289 -17.22 0.33 -18.97
C GLU A 289 -16.48 0.64 -17.66
N LEU A 290 -15.30 1.28 -17.72
CA LEU A 290 -14.50 1.61 -16.54
C LEU A 290 -14.98 2.94 -15.91
N LEU A 291 -15.20 2.93 -14.60
CA LEU A 291 -15.76 4.05 -13.83
C LEU A 291 -14.72 4.79 -12.99
N VAL A 292 -13.63 4.11 -12.61
CA VAL A 292 -12.54 4.67 -11.81
C VAL A 292 -11.15 4.20 -12.26
N GLU A 293 -10.18 5.10 -12.25
CA GLU A 293 -8.76 4.81 -12.47
C GLU A 293 -7.92 5.49 -11.37
N LEU A 294 -6.95 4.77 -10.82
CA LEU A 294 -6.09 5.22 -9.72
C LEU A 294 -4.65 5.44 -10.19
N GLU A 295 -4.03 6.52 -9.76
CA GLU A 295 -2.58 6.72 -9.81
C GLU A 295 -2.02 6.91 -8.40
N ALA A 296 -0.99 6.15 -8.05
CA ALA A 296 -0.40 6.17 -6.74
C ALA A 296 1.10 6.51 -6.80
N VAL A 297 1.53 7.35 -5.87
CA VAL A 297 2.94 7.55 -5.52
C VAL A 297 3.18 6.85 -4.20
N PHE A 298 4.02 5.83 -4.22
CA PHE A 298 4.49 5.16 -3.01
C PHE A 298 5.88 5.69 -2.65
N VAL A 299 6.12 5.90 -1.37
CA VAL A 299 7.45 6.16 -0.82
C VAL A 299 7.82 5.00 0.08
N LYS A 300 9.01 4.41 -0.13
CA LYS A 300 9.43 3.28 0.70
C LYS A 300 9.50 3.73 2.15
N LYS A 301 8.68 3.08 2.99
CA LYS A 301 8.55 3.45 4.39
C LYS A 301 9.89 3.41 5.13
N GLY A 302 10.12 4.45 5.94
CA GLY A 302 11.33 4.66 6.74
C GLY A 302 12.41 5.49 6.06
N GLU A 303 12.20 5.94 4.82
CA GLU A 303 13.16 6.79 4.09
C GLU A 303 12.68 8.24 4.03
N THR A 304 13.60 9.21 4.16
CA THR A 304 13.35 10.66 3.98
C THR A 304 14.36 11.27 2.99
N GLU A 305 14.06 12.45 2.44
CA GLU A 305 14.96 13.15 1.50
C GLU A 305 16.28 13.63 2.17
N GLN A 306 16.36 13.65 3.51
CA GLN A 306 17.52 14.08 4.31
C GLN A 306 18.15 12.94 5.14
N GLY A 307 17.82 11.67 4.84
CA GLY A 307 18.32 10.50 5.57
C GLY A 307 17.19 9.60 6.10
N ARG A 308 17.32 9.09 7.33
CA ARG A 308 16.25 8.37 8.02
C ARG A 308 15.82 9.21 9.23
N LEU A 309 14.63 9.79 9.20
CA LEU A 309 14.02 10.32 10.42
C LEU A 309 13.63 9.15 11.35
N PRO A 310 13.65 9.36 12.67
CA PRO A 310 13.04 8.40 13.59
C PRO A 310 11.61 8.13 13.12
N LYS A 311 11.30 6.85 12.95
CA LYS A 311 10.03 6.40 12.38
C LYS A 311 8.84 6.85 13.22
N TYR A 312 9.03 6.88 14.54
CA TYR A 312 8.03 7.27 15.51
C TYR A 312 8.42 8.60 16.13
N TYR A 313 7.42 9.45 16.39
CA TYR A 313 7.61 10.78 16.94
C TYR A 313 6.38 11.20 17.76
N PHE A 314 6.54 12.24 18.58
CA PHE A 314 5.44 12.83 19.31
C PHE A 314 4.60 13.75 18.43
N THR A 315 3.28 13.65 18.58
CA THR A 315 2.30 14.60 18.05
C THR A 315 1.23 14.80 19.11
N GLU A 316 0.98 16.06 19.49
CA GLU A 316 0.00 16.42 20.53
C GLU A 316 0.18 15.62 21.84
N GLY A 317 1.43 15.47 22.30
CA GLY A 317 1.75 14.76 23.55
C GLY A 317 1.58 13.23 23.52
N ARG A 318 1.34 12.64 22.34
CA ARG A 318 1.18 11.18 22.14
C ARG A 318 2.11 10.68 21.04
N ILE A 319 2.49 9.41 21.09
CA ILE A 319 3.37 8.82 20.09
C ILE A 319 2.53 8.44 18.86
N LYS A 320 2.85 9.01 17.70
CA LYS A 320 2.23 8.60 16.43
C LYS A 320 2.67 7.20 16.06
N THR A 321 1.76 6.25 15.92
CA THR A 321 2.07 4.85 15.53
C THR A 321 1.24 4.40 14.33
N GLU A 322 1.73 3.43 13.56
CA GLU A 322 0.97 2.91 12.40
C GLU A 322 -0.23 2.08 12.86
N SER A 323 -0.02 1.25 13.87
CA SER A 323 -1.10 0.43 14.40
C SER A 323 -0.81 -0.07 15.79
N PHE A 324 -1.89 -0.39 16.47
CA PHE A 324 -1.91 -1.07 17.75
C PHE A 324 -2.88 -2.25 17.66
N GLU A 325 -2.62 -3.36 18.35
CA GLU A 325 -3.47 -4.54 18.32
C GLU A 325 -3.80 -5.05 19.73
N ILE A 326 -4.99 -5.64 19.86
CA ILE A 326 -5.40 -6.44 21.02
C ILE A 326 -5.73 -7.85 20.57
N HIS A 327 -5.52 -8.79 21.49
CA HIS A 327 -5.88 -10.18 21.32
C HIS A 327 -7.14 -10.49 22.11
N VAL A 328 -8.30 -10.32 21.48
CA VAL A 328 -9.59 -10.52 22.17
C VAL A 328 -9.87 -11.99 22.46
N ALA A 329 -9.29 -12.90 21.67
CA ALA A 329 -9.26 -14.32 21.94
C ALA A 329 -7.84 -14.83 21.67
N GLU A 330 -7.23 -15.58 22.59
CA GLU A 330 -5.87 -16.12 22.38
C GLU A 330 -5.86 -17.49 21.67
N HIS A 331 -6.99 -18.19 21.67
CA HIS A 331 -7.18 -19.49 21.04
C HIS A 331 -7.87 -19.34 19.67
N CYS A 332 -7.74 -20.37 18.83
CA CYS A 332 -8.30 -20.39 17.47
C CYS A 332 -9.06 -21.70 17.22
N ASN A 333 -10.05 -21.68 16.32
CA ASN A 333 -10.70 -22.88 15.81
C ASN A 333 -9.83 -23.61 14.75
N LEU A 334 -8.72 -23.01 14.33
CA LEU A 334 -7.70 -23.60 13.48
C LEU A 334 -6.44 -23.96 14.28
N ARG A 335 -5.65 -24.88 13.73
CA ARG A 335 -4.41 -25.42 14.29
C ARG A 335 -3.23 -25.22 13.34
N CYS A 336 -3.11 -24.04 12.74
CA CYS A 336 -2.02 -23.70 11.81
C CYS A 336 -0.64 -24.02 12.42
N ARG A 337 0.20 -24.83 11.76
CA ARG A 337 1.54 -25.22 12.28
C ARG A 337 2.40 -24.00 12.61
N ASP A 338 2.52 -23.09 11.66
CA ASP A 338 3.37 -21.90 11.75
C ASP A 338 2.54 -20.67 12.18
N CYS A 339 1.56 -20.86 13.08
CA CYS A 339 0.73 -19.78 13.60
C CYS A 339 1.60 -18.75 14.33
N CYS A 340 1.57 -17.50 13.88
CA CYS A 340 2.30 -16.44 14.55
C CYS A 340 1.92 -16.39 16.03
N ASN A 341 0.62 -16.38 16.36
CA ASN A 341 0.11 -16.22 17.72
C ASN A 341 0.21 -17.45 18.62
N ILE A 342 0.84 -18.54 18.16
CA ILE A 342 0.91 -19.83 18.87
C ILE A 342 -0.46 -20.35 19.35
N SER A 343 -1.55 -19.85 18.74
CA SER A 343 -2.94 -20.14 19.10
C SER A 343 -3.32 -21.62 19.19
N PRO A 344 -2.71 -22.55 18.41
CA PRO A 344 -2.97 -23.98 18.60
C PRO A 344 -2.58 -24.50 19.99
N PHE A 345 -1.62 -23.85 20.66
CA PHE A 345 -1.07 -24.24 21.94
C PHE A 345 -1.59 -23.38 23.11
N ASN A 346 -2.18 -22.21 22.81
CA ASN A 346 -2.74 -21.35 23.85
C ASN A 346 -3.98 -21.95 24.50
N ALA A 347 -4.10 -21.76 25.81
CA ALA A 347 -5.32 -22.06 26.53
C ALA A 347 -6.49 -21.17 26.05
N LYS A 348 -7.71 -21.61 26.34
CA LYS A 348 -8.91 -20.81 26.06
C LYS A 348 -8.91 -19.56 26.93
N HIS A 349 -8.64 -18.41 26.32
CA HIS A 349 -8.74 -17.10 26.95
C HIS A 349 -9.52 -16.11 26.08
N PHE A 350 -10.29 -15.24 26.73
CA PHE A 350 -11.06 -14.14 26.17
C PHE A 350 -10.82 -12.88 27.00
N MET A 351 -10.53 -11.76 26.33
CA MET A 351 -10.31 -10.47 26.98
C MET A 351 -11.65 -9.89 27.46
N SER A 352 -11.69 -9.43 28.71
CA SER A 352 -12.88 -8.78 29.27
C SER A 352 -13.09 -7.37 28.71
N ILE A 353 -14.33 -6.87 28.80
CA ILE A 353 -14.67 -5.49 28.41
C ILE A 353 -13.85 -4.46 29.20
N SER A 354 -13.65 -4.68 30.51
CA SER A 354 -12.84 -3.79 31.35
C SER A 354 -11.37 -3.71 30.91
N GLU A 355 -10.80 -4.81 30.41
CA GLU A 355 -9.45 -4.80 29.84
C GLU A 355 -9.41 -4.00 28.54
N VAL A 356 -10.44 -4.12 27.68
CA VAL A 356 -10.56 -3.33 26.45
C VAL A 356 -10.65 -1.82 26.78
N GLU A 357 -11.46 -1.45 27.78
CA GLU A 357 -11.58 -0.06 28.25
C GLU A 357 -10.23 0.49 28.73
N ALA A 358 -9.49 -0.29 29.55
CA ALA A 358 -8.16 0.09 30.02
C ALA A 358 -7.17 0.28 28.86
N VAL A 359 -7.24 -0.57 27.82
CA VAL A 359 -6.42 -0.40 26.60
C VAL A 359 -6.81 0.86 25.83
N CYS A 360 -8.11 1.15 25.70
CA CYS A 360 -8.57 2.38 25.07
C CYS A 360 -8.06 3.63 25.80
N ASP A 361 -8.05 3.61 27.13
CA ASP A 361 -7.50 4.70 27.96
C ASP A 361 -5.99 4.82 27.82
N PHE A 362 -5.28 3.70 27.78
CA PHE A 362 -3.85 3.67 27.49
C PHE A 362 -3.53 4.28 26.12
N ILE A 363 -4.28 3.92 25.07
CA ILE A 363 -4.12 4.50 23.73
C ILE A 363 -4.37 6.00 23.78
N LYS A 364 -5.51 6.45 24.30
CA LYS A 364 -5.85 7.88 24.39
C LYS A 364 -4.79 8.69 25.13
N THR A 365 -4.14 8.10 26.13
CA THR A 365 -3.12 8.78 26.94
C THR A 365 -1.75 8.80 26.26
N ASN A 366 -1.35 7.71 25.62
CA ASN A 366 0.05 7.47 25.24
C ASN A 366 0.30 7.44 23.74
N LEU A 367 -0.65 6.95 22.95
CA LEU A 367 -0.45 6.61 21.55
C LEU A 367 -1.46 7.30 20.62
N ARG A 368 -1.13 7.35 19.34
CA ARG A 368 -2.05 7.74 18.27
C ARG A 368 -1.88 6.78 17.08
N PRO A 369 -2.41 5.55 17.18
CA PRO A 369 -2.34 4.59 16.09
C PRO A 369 -3.20 5.05 14.89
N ASP A 370 -2.76 4.79 13.66
CA ASP A 370 -3.64 4.94 12.49
C ASP A 370 -4.74 3.86 12.49
N VAL A 371 -4.39 2.64 12.88
CA VAL A 371 -5.30 1.47 12.90
C VAL A 371 -5.26 0.77 14.26
N PHE A 372 -6.43 0.53 14.84
CA PHE A 372 -6.58 -0.33 16.02
C PHE A 372 -7.12 -1.69 15.59
N LYS A 373 -6.30 -2.73 15.76
CA LYS A 373 -6.57 -4.08 15.28
C LYS A 373 -7.13 -4.96 16.37
N ILE A 374 -8.21 -5.65 16.04
CA ILE A 374 -8.81 -6.71 16.84
C ILE A 374 -8.33 -8.01 16.20
N ALA A 375 -7.40 -8.67 16.89
CA ALA A 375 -6.69 -9.85 16.42
C ALA A 375 -6.60 -10.90 17.55
N GLY A 376 -5.62 -11.79 17.46
CA GLY A 376 -5.44 -12.93 18.37
C GLY A 376 -5.51 -14.26 17.62
N GLY A 377 -6.03 -15.29 18.27
CA GLY A 377 -6.26 -16.59 17.64
C GLY A 377 -7.38 -16.54 16.61
N GLU A 378 -8.64 -16.45 17.07
CA GLU A 378 -9.77 -16.13 16.19
C GLU A 378 -10.75 -15.20 16.92
N PRO A 379 -10.78 -13.89 16.57
CA PRO A 379 -11.66 -12.93 17.22
C PRO A 379 -13.14 -13.28 17.19
N THR A 380 -13.62 -13.88 16.10
CA THR A 380 -15.04 -14.24 15.93
C THR A 380 -15.51 -15.38 16.85
N LEU A 381 -14.61 -15.97 17.65
CA LEU A 381 -14.98 -16.85 18.77
C LEU A 381 -15.43 -16.10 20.02
N HIS A 382 -15.10 -14.81 20.13
CA HIS A 382 -15.39 -14.03 21.34
C HIS A 382 -16.91 -13.80 21.50
N PRO A 383 -17.52 -14.20 22.63
CA PRO A 383 -18.98 -14.14 22.80
C PRO A 383 -19.52 -12.70 22.87
N GLU A 384 -18.72 -11.74 23.32
CA GLU A 384 -19.08 -10.32 23.40
C GLU A 384 -18.34 -9.46 22.35
N LEU A 385 -17.97 -10.01 21.18
CA LEU A 385 -17.20 -9.26 20.17
C LEU A 385 -17.89 -7.96 19.74
N ASP A 386 -19.20 -8.00 19.52
CA ASP A 386 -19.98 -6.81 19.15
C ASP A 386 -19.87 -5.70 20.20
N LYS A 387 -19.95 -6.08 21.48
CA LYS A 387 -19.81 -5.15 22.61
C LYS A 387 -18.39 -4.58 22.72
N ILE A 388 -17.37 -5.41 22.49
CA ILE A 388 -15.97 -4.94 22.40
C ILE A 388 -15.83 -3.87 21.31
N LEU A 389 -16.36 -4.12 20.11
CA LEU A 389 -16.27 -3.18 19.00
C LEU A 389 -17.03 -1.87 19.32
N GLN A 390 -18.22 -1.96 19.91
CA GLN A 390 -18.95 -0.79 20.40
C GLN A 390 -18.15 0.01 21.42
N THR A 391 -17.55 -0.64 22.42
CA THR A 391 -16.71 0.01 23.44
C THR A 391 -15.55 0.76 22.79
N ILE A 392 -14.87 0.15 21.81
CA ILE A 392 -13.75 0.78 21.10
C ILE A 392 -14.23 2.02 20.32
N GLN A 393 -15.34 1.91 19.59
CA GLN A 393 -15.90 3.04 18.83
C GLN A 393 -16.33 4.19 19.76
N GLN A 394 -16.98 3.87 20.89
CA GLN A 394 -17.40 4.84 21.90
C GLN A 394 -16.23 5.54 22.59
N ALA A 395 -15.08 4.86 22.72
CA ALA A 395 -13.87 5.45 23.26
C ALA A 395 -13.28 6.55 22.36
N LYS A 396 -13.67 6.62 21.08
CA LYS A 396 -13.24 7.66 20.12
C LYS A 396 -11.72 7.88 20.09
N THR A 397 -10.97 6.78 20.05
CA THR A 397 -9.50 6.79 19.95
C THR A 397 -8.98 7.48 18.67
N GLY A 398 -9.85 7.69 17.67
CA GLY A 398 -9.54 8.39 16.43
C GLY A 398 -8.77 7.56 15.42
N CYS A 399 -8.85 6.24 15.54
CA CYS A 399 -8.19 5.26 14.68
C CYS A 399 -9.23 4.41 13.93
N ALA A 400 -8.86 3.90 12.77
CA ALA A 400 -9.69 2.94 12.06
C ALA A 400 -9.68 1.59 12.79
N VAL A 401 -10.86 1.01 13.01
CA VAL A 401 -11.04 -0.28 13.68
C VAL A 401 -10.94 -1.41 12.65
N ARG A 402 -9.92 -2.27 12.80
CA ARG A 402 -9.67 -3.39 11.88
C ARG A 402 -9.82 -4.74 12.56
N VAL A 403 -10.70 -5.60 12.07
CA VAL A 403 -10.78 -7.01 12.53
C VAL A 403 -9.92 -7.89 11.63
N ILE A 404 -9.11 -8.78 12.23
CA ILE A 404 -8.35 -9.81 11.52
C ILE A 404 -8.91 -11.18 11.89
N THR A 405 -9.34 -11.95 10.90
CA THR A 405 -10.02 -13.25 11.10
C THR A 405 -9.59 -14.27 10.06
N ASN A 406 -9.76 -15.56 10.34
CA ASN A 406 -9.73 -16.62 9.33
C ASN A 406 -11.01 -16.69 8.47
N GLY A 407 -12.05 -15.96 8.89
CA GLY A 407 -13.29 -15.75 8.15
C GLY A 407 -14.35 -16.84 8.31
N LEU A 408 -14.02 -18.01 8.88
CA LEU A 408 -14.90 -19.19 8.90
C LEU A 408 -16.21 -18.98 9.68
N LEU A 409 -16.23 -18.04 10.63
CA LEU A 409 -17.39 -17.77 11.50
C LEU A 409 -18.06 -16.42 11.21
N LEU A 410 -17.67 -15.71 10.14
CA LEU A 410 -18.27 -14.41 9.79
C LEU A 410 -19.78 -14.47 9.54
N HIS A 411 -20.34 -15.62 9.17
CA HIS A 411 -21.79 -15.83 8.98
C HIS A 411 -22.58 -15.67 10.29
N ARG A 412 -21.90 -15.76 11.44
CA ARG A 412 -22.51 -15.60 12.77
C ARG A 412 -22.51 -14.15 13.25
N MET A 413 -21.75 -13.28 12.56
CA MET A 413 -21.61 -11.89 12.98
C MET A 413 -22.89 -11.14 12.66
N SER A 414 -23.39 -10.40 13.66
CA SER A 414 -24.59 -9.58 13.55
C SER A 414 -24.35 -8.37 12.66
N ASP A 415 -25.42 -7.64 12.31
CA ASP A 415 -25.28 -6.35 11.62
C ASP A 415 -24.51 -5.32 12.48
N LEU A 416 -24.57 -5.44 13.80
CA LEU A 416 -23.84 -4.58 14.73
C LEU A 416 -22.32 -4.75 14.61
N PHE A 417 -21.83 -5.97 14.33
CA PHE A 417 -20.41 -6.19 13.99
C PHE A 417 -20.01 -5.31 12.81
N TRP A 418 -20.78 -5.35 11.72
CA TRP A 418 -20.44 -4.65 10.48
C TRP A 418 -20.55 -3.14 10.61
N GLU A 419 -21.47 -2.64 11.45
CA GLU A 419 -21.60 -1.21 11.77
C GLU A 419 -20.42 -0.63 12.55
N ASN A 420 -19.68 -1.46 13.29
CA ASN A 420 -18.59 -1.02 14.17
C ASN A 420 -17.19 -1.37 13.65
N VAL A 421 -17.08 -1.94 12.44
CA VAL A 421 -15.80 -2.33 11.82
C VAL A 421 -15.55 -1.45 10.61
N ASP A 422 -14.45 -0.70 10.61
CA ASP A 422 -14.04 0.09 9.44
C ASP A 422 -13.38 -0.79 8.37
N GLN A 423 -12.60 -1.79 8.82
CA GLN A 423 -11.77 -2.62 7.95
C GLN A 423 -11.79 -4.09 8.38
N LEU A 424 -11.96 -4.99 7.43
CA LEU A 424 -11.95 -6.44 7.67
C LEU A 424 -10.83 -7.09 6.87
N THR A 425 -9.89 -7.73 7.55
CA THR A 425 -8.86 -8.56 6.90
C THR A 425 -9.15 -10.03 7.14
N ILE A 426 -9.37 -10.77 6.05
CA ILE A 426 -9.56 -12.21 6.08
C ILE A 426 -8.27 -12.88 5.64
N SER A 427 -7.72 -13.73 6.50
CA SER A 427 -6.63 -14.64 6.12
C SER A 427 -7.25 -15.95 5.63
N HIS A 428 -7.50 -16.04 4.33
CA HIS A 428 -8.13 -17.18 3.67
C HIS A 428 -7.07 -18.27 3.41
N TYR A 429 -7.00 -19.23 4.34
CA TYR A 429 -6.00 -20.28 4.35
C TYR A 429 -6.37 -21.43 3.40
N ILE A 430 -5.41 -21.90 2.58
CA ILE A 430 -5.65 -23.03 1.67
C ILE A 430 -5.96 -24.34 2.43
N SER A 431 -5.42 -24.52 3.63
CA SER A 431 -5.70 -25.70 4.46
C SER A 431 -7.07 -25.70 5.13
N ALA A 432 -7.77 -24.57 5.13
CA ALA A 432 -9.12 -24.44 5.68
C ALA A 432 -9.88 -23.30 4.97
N PRO A 433 -10.19 -23.47 3.67
CA PRO A 433 -10.75 -22.37 2.88
C PRO A 433 -12.22 -22.15 3.24
N MET A 434 -12.63 -20.88 3.26
CA MET A 434 -14.04 -20.51 3.22
C MET A 434 -14.70 -21.02 1.93
N LYS A 435 -15.95 -21.48 2.03
CA LYS A 435 -16.76 -21.85 0.88
C LYS A 435 -16.99 -20.62 -0.03
N PRO A 436 -16.94 -20.74 -1.37
CA PRO A 436 -17.12 -19.61 -2.28
C PRO A 436 -18.41 -18.82 -2.05
N GLN A 437 -19.55 -19.50 -1.89
CA GLN A 437 -20.84 -18.84 -1.63
C GLN A 437 -20.78 -17.95 -0.37
N PHE A 438 -20.17 -18.44 0.70
CA PHE A 438 -20.04 -17.69 1.94
C PHE A 438 -19.08 -16.50 1.80
N LEU A 439 -18.04 -16.63 0.96
CA LEU A 439 -17.17 -15.50 0.65
C LEU A 439 -17.93 -14.39 -0.09
N GLU A 440 -18.84 -14.74 -1.01
CA GLU A 440 -19.69 -13.76 -1.70
C GLU A 440 -20.69 -13.08 -0.74
N GLU A 441 -21.26 -13.82 0.22
CA GLU A 441 -22.11 -13.22 1.27
C GLU A 441 -21.33 -12.20 2.12
N VAL A 442 -20.09 -12.53 2.47
CA VAL A 442 -19.17 -11.64 3.21
C VAL A 442 -18.84 -10.39 2.38
N LYS A 443 -18.57 -10.53 1.08
CA LYS A 443 -18.36 -9.38 0.18
C LYS A 443 -19.61 -8.50 0.09
N ALA A 444 -20.79 -9.11 -0.04
CA ALA A 444 -22.06 -8.38 -0.08
C ALA A 444 -22.31 -7.60 1.21
N LYS A 445 -22.02 -8.18 2.38
CA LYS A 445 -22.07 -7.49 3.67
C LYS A 445 -21.05 -6.35 3.73
N ALA A 446 -19.78 -6.60 3.37
CA ALA A 446 -18.76 -5.57 3.37
C ALA A 446 -19.14 -4.38 2.48
N LYS A 447 -19.73 -4.64 1.30
CA LYS A 447 -20.28 -3.62 0.42
C LYS A 447 -21.45 -2.87 1.05
N LYS A 448 -22.43 -3.58 1.62
CA LYS A 448 -23.61 -2.98 2.28
C LYS A 448 -23.21 -1.99 3.39
N TYR A 449 -22.21 -2.36 4.18
CA TYR A 449 -21.74 -1.56 5.33
C TYR A 449 -20.54 -0.66 5.01
N GLU A 450 -20.09 -0.63 3.75
CA GLU A 450 -18.87 0.08 3.34
C GLU A 450 -17.64 -0.26 4.20
N VAL A 451 -17.50 -1.53 4.60
CA VAL A 451 -16.33 -2.05 5.30
C VAL A 451 -15.23 -2.31 4.28
N VAL A 452 -14.02 -1.82 4.55
CA VAL A 452 -12.86 -2.05 3.68
C VAL A 452 -12.42 -3.50 3.82
N LEU A 453 -12.78 -4.31 2.82
CA LEU A 453 -12.47 -5.74 2.80
C LEU A 453 -11.10 -6.00 2.16
N ASN A 454 -10.27 -6.76 2.88
CA ASN A 454 -8.98 -7.24 2.39
C ASN A 454 -8.87 -8.75 2.59
N ILE A 455 -8.96 -9.51 1.50
CA ILE A 455 -8.82 -10.98 1.53
C ILE A 455 -7.39 -11.33 1.14
N LYS A 456 -6.67 -11.99 2.05
CA LYS A 456 -5.35 -12.54 1.81
C LYS A 456 -5.48 -14.04 1.57
N TYR A 457 -5.23 -14.48 0.35
CA TYR A 457 -5.11 -15.91 0.05
C TYR A 457 -3.74 -16.40 0.53
N VAL A 458 -3.73 -17.31 1.49
CA VAL A 458 -2.52 -17.78 2.17
C VAL A 458 -2.29 -19.24 1.85
N GLU A 459 -1.39 -19.48 0.90
CA GLU A 459 -0.93 -20.82 0.49
C GLU A 459 0.28 -21.27 1.31
N GLN A 460 1.12 -20.32 1.71
CA GLN A 460 2.36 -20.57 2.44
C GLN A 460 2.49 -19.63 3.65
N PHE A 461 3.14 -20.13 4.69
CA PHE A 461 3.62 -19.35 5.82
C PHE A 461 5.13 -19.20 5.77
N ASN A 462 5.64 -18.07 6.27
CA ASN A 462 7.04 -18.03 6.67
C ASN A 462 7.18 -18.87 7.94
N GLU A 463 8.24 -19.66 8.02
CA GLU A 463 8.71 -20.21 9.30
C GLU A 463 9.07 -19.05 10.23
N ILE A 464 8.49 -19.01 11.43
CA ILE A 464 8.65 -17.87 12.34
C ILE A 464 9.62 -18.18 13.47
N PHE A 465 9.56 -19.37 14.06
CA PHE A 465 10.30 -19.69 15.26
C PHE A 465 11.39 -20.72 14.98
N VAL A 466 12.53 -20.56 15.66
CA VAL A 466 13.56 -21.59 15.74
C VAL A 466 13.51 -22.25 17.13
N ASN A 467 13.97 -23.50 17.22
CA ASN A 467 14.08 -24.20 18.49
C ASN A 467 15.42 -23.93 19.18
N GLU A 468 16.44 -23.62 18.40
CA GLU A 468 17.76 -23.26 18.91
C GLU A 468 17.98 -21.76 18.78
N LYS A 469 18.58 -21.17 19.81
CA LYS A 469 18.93 -19.76 19.83
C LYS A 469 19.88 -19.44 18.68
N ILE A 470 19.53 -18.45 17.87
CA ILE A 470 20.44 -17.87 16.88
C ILE A 470 21.54 -17.14 17.66
N THR A 471 22.80 -17.48 17.39
CA THR A 471 23.97 -16.87 18.05
C THR A 471 24.70 -15.88 17.14
N ASP A 472 24.49 -15.96 15.83
CA ASP A 472 25.03 -15.00 14.86
C ASP A 472 24.34 -13.64 15.00
N VAL A 473 25.08 -12.69 15.58
CA VAL A 473 24.63 -11.31 15.84
C VAL A 473 24.25 -10.59 14.55
N GLN A 474 25.02 -10.77 13.47
CA GLN A 474 24.73 -10.10 12.20
C GLN A 474 23.45 -10.65 11.59
N ARG A 475 23.23 -11.96 11.67
CA ARG A 475 21.98 -12.59 11.22
C ARG A 475 20.78 -12.06 12.00
N ILE A 476 20.87 -11.94 13.33
CA ILE A 476 19.79 -11.39 14.17
C ILE A 476 19.50 -9.93 13.79
N GLN A 477 20.54 -9.13 13.57
CA GLN A 477 20.39 -7.74 13.13
C GLN A 477 19.64 -7.66 11.80
N ASN A 478 20.04 -8.47 10.81
CA ASN A 478 19.38 -8.50 9.50
C ASN A 478 17.90 -8.90 9.63
N ILE A 479 17.58 -9.92 10.44
CA ILE A 479 16.19 -10.32 10.72
C ILE A 479 15.40 -9.17 11.34
N TYR A 480 15.99 -8.48 12.32
CA TYR A 480 15.34 -7.35 12.97
C TYR A 480 15.06 -6.22 11.99
N ASP A 481 16.05 -5.85 11.17
CA ASP A 481 15.95 -4.76 10.21
C ASP A 481 14.84 -5.00 9.18
N ASP A 482 14.69 -6.25 8.71
CA ASP A 482 13.69 -6.65 7.72
C ASP A 482 12.29 -6.90 8.30
N CYS A 483 12.15 -7.09 9.62
CA CYS A 483 10.91 -7.54 10.24
C CYS A 483 9.82 -6.45 10.30
N TRP A 484 8.80 -6.54 9.44
CA TRP A 484 7.68 -5.57 9.46
C TRP A 484 6.78 -5.67 10.71
N MET A 485 6.76 -6.81 11.41
CA MET A 485 5.88 -7.02 12.57
C MET A 485 6.16 -6.02 13.70
N ARG A 486 7.42 -5.63 13.90
CA ARG A 486 7.85 -4.65 14.93
C ARG A 486 7.23 -3.25 14.78
N HIS A 487 6.53 -3.04 13.67
CA HIS A 487 5.88 -1.78 13.37
C HIS A 487 4.36 -1.87 13.23
N ARG A 488 3.85 -3.09 13.06
CA ARG A 488 2.44 -3.32 12.75
C ARG A 488 1.74 -4.15 13.82
N CYS A 489 2.45 -4.61 14.84
CA CYS A 489 1.90 -5.52 15.83
C CYS A 489 2.24 -5.06 17.25
N LEU A 490 2.10 -3.75 17.49
CA LEU A 490 2.26 -3.17 18.83
C LEU A 490 1.12 -3.64 19.73
N ILE A 491 1.41 -4.13 20.92
CA ILE A 491 0.40 -4.74 21.80
C ILE A 491 0.69 -4.44 23.26
N VAL A 492 -0.36 -4.34 24.08
CA VAL A 492 -0.26 -4.45 25.54
C VAL A 492 -0.75 -5.82 25.97
N ARG A 493 0.08 -6.54 26.73
CA ARG A 493 -0.26 -7.85 27.30
C ARG A 493 0.32 -7.97 28.70
N HIS A 494 -0.50 -8.46 29.64
CA HIS A 494 -0.14 -8.62 31.06
C HIS A 494 0.48 -7.37 31.71
N GLY A 495 0.00 -6.18 31.35
CA GLY A 495 0.51 -4.91 31.90
C GLY A 495 1.80 -4.38 31.27
N TYR A 496 2.27 -4.98 30.16
CA TYR A 496 3.46 -4.54 29.44
C TYR A 496 3.15 -4.21 27.98
N PHE A 497 3.73 -3.14 27.48
CA PHE A 497 3.72 -2.72 26.08
C PHE A 497 4.89 -3.36 25.31
N TYR A 498 4.61 -3.90 24.14
CA TYR A 498 5.58 -4.56 23.28
C TYR A 498 5.55 -4.01 21.86
N LYS A 499 6.73 -3.97 21.21
CA LYS A 499 6.87 -3.64 19.76
C LYS A 499 6.27 -4.67 18.84
N CYS A 500 6.19 -5.92 19.29
CA CYS A 500 5.74 -7.00 18.43
C CYS A 500 5.01 -8.05 19.26
N THR A 501 4.05 -8.72 18.63
CA THR A 501 3.34 -9.84 19.25
C THR A 501 4.27 -10.98 19.63
N ARG A 502 5.43 -11.15 18.96
CA ARG A 502 6.29 -12.32 19.22
C ARG A 502 7.01 -12.22 20.55
N SER A 503 7.52 -11.04 20.89
CA SER A 503 8.13 -10.80 22.20
C SER A 503 7.09 -10.96 23.32
N ALA A 504 5.86 -10.49 23.09
CA ALA A 504 4.76 -10.58 24.05
C ALA A 504 4.34 -12.02 24.44
N TYR A 505 4.70 -13.03 23.63
CA TYR A 505 4.39 -14.45 23.87
C TYR A 505 5.67 -15.30 24.05
N MET A 506 6.86 -14.69 24.13
CA MET A 506 8.12 -15.44 24.05
C MET A 506 8.32 -16.36 25.26
N ASN A 507 8.02 -15.88 26.47
CA ASN A 507 8.09 -16.67 27.69
C ASN A 507 7.24 -17.95 27.58
N GLU A 508 5.98 -17.84 27.16
CA GLU A 508 5.08 -18.98 26.97
C GLU A 508 5.56 -19.89 25.83
N THR A 509 6.03 -19.32 24.73
CA THR A 509 6.51 -20.08 23.56
C THR A 509 7.69 -20.99 23.93
N LEU A 510 8.66 -20.48 24.70
CA LEU A 510 9.82 -21.28 25.12
C LEU A 510 9.43 -22.34 26.15
N SER A 511 8.56 -21.99 27.10
CA SER A 511 8.04 -22.92 28.10
C SER A 511 7.33 -24.13 27.45
N LEU A 512 6.43 -23.88 26.49
CA LEU A 512 5.72 -24.93 25.74
C LEU A 512 6.68 -25.84 24.93
N LYS A 513 7.83 -25.32 24.53
CA LYS A 513 8.85 -26.10 23.81
C LYS A 513 9.83 -26.81 24.75
N GLY A 514 9.68 -26.68 26.06
CA GLY A 514 10.64 -27.21 27.03
C GLY A 514 12.01 -26.55 26.97
N ILE A 515 12.11 -25.33 26.42
CA ILE A 515 13.36 -24.58 26.29
C ILE A 515 13.52 -23.72 27.53
N ALA A 516 14.49 -24.09 28.39
CA ALA A 516 14.84 -23.27 29.54
C ALA A 516 15.52 -21.96 29.10
N SER A 517 15.08 -20.84 29.66
CA SER A 517 15.73 -19.54 29.50
C SER A 517 15.91 -18.89 30.86
N SER A 518 17.07 -18.27 31.08
CA SER A 518 17.32 -17.42 32.26
C SER A 518 16.86 -15.98 32.06
N ILE A 519 16.37 -15.64 30.87
CA ILE A 519 15.90 -14.31 30.50
C ILE A 519 14.39 -14.26 30.68
N ASP A 520 13.90 -13.26 31.42
CA ASP A 520 12.50 -12.88 31.41
C ASP A 520 12.23 -11.90 30.26
N TYR A 521 11.65 -12.40 29.18
CA TYR A 521 11.38 -11.60 27.99
C TYR A 521 10.29 -10.55 28.22
N THR A 522 9.45 -10.67 29.25
CA THR A 522 8.48 -9.62 29.61
C THR A 522 9.19 -8.37 30.08
N VAL A 523 10.24 -8.52 30.88
CA VAL A 523 11.03 -7.39 31.41
C VAL A 523 12.00 -6.85 30.36
N GLU A 524 12.69 -7.73 29.63
CA GLU A 524 13.72 -7.31 28.68
C GLU A 524 13.17 -6.75 27.36
N ASP A 525 12.07 -7.32 26.86
CA ASP A 525 11.49 -6.91 25.58
C ASP A 525 10.20 -6.08 25.73
N GLY A 526 9.74 -5.83 26.95
CA GLY A 526 8.51 -5.08 27.24
C GLY A 526 8.75 -3.81 28.06
N ILE A 527 7.77 -2.91 28.07
CA ILE A 527 7.76 -1.73 28.94
C ILE A 527 6.50 -1.77 29.79
N ALA A 528 6.62 -1.74 31.10
CA ALA A 528 5.47 -1.69 32.00
C ALA A 528 4.59 -0.47 31.69
N VAL A 529 3.29 -0.66 31.49
CA VAL A 529 2.37 0.42 31.07
C VAL A 529 2.18 1.50 32.14
N ASN A 530 2.51 1.18 33.39
CA ASN A 530 2.47 2.08 34.54
C ASN A 530 3.82 2.75 34.84
N ASP A 531 4.83 2.58 33.99
CA ASP A 531 6.11 3.25 34.16
C ASP A 531 5.91 4.78 34.11
N PRO A 532 6.42 5.55 35.09
CA PRO A 532 6.23 7.00 35.13
C PRO A 532 6.86 7.72 33.94
N ASN A 533 7.84 7.11 33.27
CA ASN A 533 8.49 7.63 32.06
C ASN A 533 8.10 6.80 30.83
N PHE A 534 6.89 6.23 30.83
CA PHE A 534 6.42 5.32 29.78
C PHE A 534 6.60 5.91 28.38
N LYS A 535 6.18 7.17 28.15
CA LYS A 535 6.16 7.76 26.81
C LYS A 535 7.56 7.94 26.23
N GLU A 536 8.50 8.43 27.03
CA GLU A 536 9.89 8.63 26.64
C GLU A 536 10.56 7.28 26.35
N LYS A 537 10.37 6.30 27.25
CA LYS A 537 10.89 4.94 27.08
C LYS A 537 10.28 4.27 25.85
N ALA A 538 8.97 4.38 25.65
CA ALA A 538 8.28 3.79 24.52
C ALA A 538 8.70 4.42 23.19
N LEU A 539 8.93 5.74 23.13
CA LEU A 539 9.42 6.39 21.93
C LEU A 539 10.85 5.96 21.58
N ALA A 540 11.75 5.94 22.57
CA ALA A 540 13.12 5.48 22.40
C ALA A 540 13.15 4.01 21.98
N TYR A 541 12.39 3.18 22.69
CA TYR A 541 12.17 1.79 22.36
C TYR A 541 11.70 1.67 20.92
N LEU A 542 10.55 2.22 20.51
CA LEU A 542 10.00 2.11 19.15
C LEU A 542 10.99 2.49 18.02
N ASN A 543 11.93 3.41 18.28
CA ASN A 543 12.96 3.83 17.32
C ASN A 543 14.32 3.11 17.47
N GLU A 544 14.49 2.25 18.47
CA GLU A 544 15.71 1.48 18.71
C GLU A 544 16.04 0.59 17.50
N THR A 545 17.32 0.62 17.10
CA THR A 545 17.86 -0.14 15.97
C THR A 545 18.43 -1.49 16.40
N LYS A 546 18.68 -1.67 17.70
CA LYS A 546 19.09 -2.96 18.26
C LYS A 546 17.93 -3.98 18.27
N PRO A 547 18.22 -5.26 17.97
CA PRO A 547 17.25 -6.34 18.07
C PRO A 547 16.75 -6.55 19.50
N LEU A 548 15.52 -7.04 19.62
CA LEU A 548 14.97 -7.55 20.88
C LEU A 548 15.67 -8.86 21.26
N PHE A 549 15.67 -9.23 22.54
CA PHE A 549 16.20 -10.53 22.98
C PHE A 549 15.45 -11.69 22.34
N SER A 550 14.12 -11.57 22.23
CA SER A 550 13.26 -12.54 21.52
C SER A 550 13.61 -12.71 20.03
N CYS A 551 14.30 -11.75 19.40
CA CYS A 551 14.76 -11.91 18.01
C CYS A 551 15.75 -13.08 17.85
N GLN A 552 16.40 -13.51 18.94
CA GLN A 552 17.30 -14.68 18.93
C GLN A 552 16.56 -16.00 18.69
N TYR A 553 15.23 -16.04 18.85
CA TYR A 553 14.38 -17.22 18.63
C TYR A 553 13.37 -17.03 17.48
N CYS A 554 13.52 -15.95 16.71
CA CYS A 554 12.57 -15.54 15.69
C CYS A 554 13.28 -15.30 14.35
N LEU A 555 12.67 -15.77 13.26
CA LEU A 555 13.12 -15.52 11.90
C LEU A 555 12.41 -14.29 11.28
N GLY A 556 11.51 -13.65 12.02
CA GLY A 556 10.73 -12.52 11.54
C GLY A 556 9.99 -12.85 10.24
N VAL A 557 10.47 -12.29 9.13
CA VAL A 557 9.95 -12.53 7.78
C VAL A 557 10.96 -13.18 6.85
N SER A 558 12.14 -13.53 7.39
CA SER A 558 13.28 -14.10 6.70
C SER A 558 13.30 -15.63 6.76
N GLY A 559 12.30 -16.24 7.41
CA GLY A 559 12.16 -17.69 7.45
C GLY A 559 11.73 -18.30 6.12
N ASN A 560 11.97 -19.59 5.97
CA ASN A 560 11.60 -20.31 4.75
C ASN A 560 10.08 -20.32 4.57
N LEU A 561 9.62 -20.20 3.32
CA LEU A 561 8.22 -20.42 2.99
C LEU A 561 7.90 -21.91 3.09
N ARG A 562 6.85 -22.23 3.84
CA ARG A 562 6.32 -23.57 4.02
C ARG A 562 4.85 -23.59 3.71
N GLU A 563 4.36 -24.72 3.20
CA GLU A 563 2.93 -24.89 2.95
C GLU A 563 2.11 -24.64 4.22
N ASN A 564 1.01 -23.92 4.06
CA ASN A 564 0.02 -23.71 5.11
C ASN A 564 -0.69 -25.05 5.40
N ILE A 565 -0.39 -25.66 6.55
CA ILE A 565 -1.02 -26.92 7.00
C ILE A 565 -1.59 -26.80 8.41
N GLN A 566 -2.56 -27.67 8.73
CA GLN A 566 -3.16 -27.81 10.05
C GLN A 566 -2.50 -28.96 10.82
N LEU A 567 -2.13 -28.72 12.07
CA LEU A 567 -1.63 -29.76 13.00
C LEU A 567 -2.73 -30.76 13.37
N LYS A 568 -2.32 -32.00 13.65
CA LYS A 568 -3.19 -33.00 14.28
C LYS A 568 -3.29 -32.69 15.77
N LYS A 569 -4.35 -33.20 16.41
CA LYS A 569 -4.53 -33.05 17.88
C LYS A 569 -3.36 -33.65 18.66
N ALA A 570 -2.81 -34.77 18.20
CA ALA A 570 -1.66 -35.42 18.82
C ALA A 570 -0.41 -34.53 18.82
N ASP A 571 -0.19 -33.74 17.76
CA ASP A 571 0.98 -32.85 17.64
C ASP A 571 0.93 -31.65 18.60
N ILE A 572 -0.26 -31.34 19.15
CA ILE A 572 -0.47 -30.25 20.12
C ILE A 572 -0.28 -30.77 21.55
N ALA A 573 -0.71 -32.00 21.83
CA ALA A 573 -0.65 -32.59 23.16
C ALA A 573 0.78 -32.97 23.62
N VAL A 574 1.76 -32.99 22.71
CA VAL A 574 3.16 -33.36 22.99
C VAL A 574 4.02 -32.13 23.36
N GLY A 575 3.49 -30.91 23.25
CA GLY A 575 4.18 -29.67 23.60
C GLY A 575 3.54 -28.91 24.78
N GLY A 576 2.92 -29.64 25.71
CA GLY A 576 2.29 -29.08 26.92
C GLY A 576 2.93 -29.61 28.19
#